data_AF-A0A7X7KI17-F1
#
_entry.id   AF-A0A7X7KI17-F1
#
_cell.length_a   1.000
_cell.length_b   1.000
_cell.length_c   1.000
_cell.angle_alpha   90.00
_cell.angle_beta   90.00
_cell.angle_gamma   90.00
#
_symmetry.space_group_name_H-M   'P 1'
#
loop_
_entity.id
_entity.type
_entity.pdbx_description
1 polymer ?
#
loop_
_entity_poly.entity_id
_entity_poly.type
_entity_poly.pdbx_seq_one_letter_code
_entity_poly.pdbx_strand_id
1 'polypeptide(L)'
;MVIDDGLYTHRWVAPLINRHEYETVCVACLSPYWAVDFNLRGARGLWPVVRSRLAYYGPAATVRFACNAAGTVLGGLRFRMGLGGAPGSAAAAAHAEGIRVLRPRGSDLNDVGFRASLEVLRPDLLVCAFSQKADKAFLVLPRLGCLNVHFSMLPQHRGREPLFHAMLAGRGAGVSVHWMTPELDAGLVLFQDPLETAGCRSLHRLILAACNLAKRVVPAAVEKACASKAAEVNTCPATSLVGWPSSEDVYRFKARGLRFI
;
A
#
# COMPACT_ATOMS: atom_id res chain seq x y z
N MET A 1 -3.12 -4.76 -7.20
CA MET A 1 -3.46 -5.31 -5.88
C MET A 1 -2.97 -4.36 -4.80
N VAL A 2 -3.84 -3.87 -3.94
CA VAL A 2 -3.48 -2.81 -2.98
C VAL A 2 -4.17 -2.99 -1.65
N ILE A 3 -3.62 -2.37 -0.61
CA ILE A 3 -4.28 -2.24 0.68
C ILE A 3 -5.28 -1.10 0.60
N ASP A 4 -6.56 -1.42 0.79
CA ASP A 4 -7.62 -0.43 0.66
C ASP A 4 -7.87 0.30 2.00
N ASP A 5 -7.01 1.28 2.29
CA ASP A 5 -6.99 2.00 3.56
C ASP A 5 -8.07 3.07 3.75
N GLY A 6 -8.83 3.38 2.69
CA GLY A 6 -9.88 4.40 2.72
C GLY A 6 -9.36 5.85 2.77
N LEU A 7 -8.04 6.07 2.74
CA LEU A 7 -7.41 7.35 3.09
C LEU A 7 -6.39 7.84 2.06
N TYR A 8 -5.50 6.95 1.63
CA TYR A 8 -4.32 7.30 0.85
C TYR A 8 -4.23 6.49 -0.43
N THR A 9 -4.51 5.19 -0.39
CA THR A 9 -4.32 4.30 -1.55
C THR A 9 -5.07 4.76 -2.79
N HIS A 10 -6.35 5.14 -2.65
CA HIS A 10 -7.15 5.62 -3.77
C HIS A 10 -6.53 6.85 -4.48
N ARG A 11 -5.76 7.68 -3.76
CA ARG A 11 -5.23 8.94 -4.30
C ARG A 11 -4.22 8.73 -5.41
N TRP A 12 -3.55 7.59 -5.42
CA TRP A 12 -2.59 7.24 -6.47
C TRP A 12 -3.09 6.07 -7.33
N VAL A 13 -3.97 5.20 -6.82
CA VAL A 13 -4.55 4.11 -7.60
C VAL A 13 -5.63 4.58 -8.57
N ALA A 14 -6.55 5.47 -8.16
CA ALA A 14 -7.64 5.90 -9.04
C ALA A 14 -7.12 6.53 -10.36
N PRO A 15 -6.11 7.42 -10.34
CA PRO A 15 -5.52 7.93 -11.57
C PRO A 15 -4.83 6.87 -12.44
N LEU A 16 -4.42 5.73 -11.87
CA LEU A 16 -3.80 4.63 -12.63
C LEU A 16 -4.83 3.75 -13.32
N ILE A 17 -6.01 3.62 -12.75
CA ILE A 17 -7.11 2.84 -13.32
C ILE A 17 -7.56 3.45 -14.67
N ASN A 18 -7.53 4.78 -14.76
CA ASN A 18 -8.10 5.53 -15.89
C ASN A 18 -7.07 5.82 -17.01
N ARG A 19 -5.94 5.10 -17.05
CA ARG A 19 -4.93 5.31 -18.08
C ARG A 19 -5.24 4.49 -19.33
N HIS A 20 -5.09 5.10 -20.50
CA HIS A 20 -5.26 4.43 -21.80
C HIS A 20 -4.03 3.60 -22.22
N GLU A 21 -2.91 3.70 -21.49
CA GLU A 21 -1.65 3.01 -21.80
C GLU A 21 -1.66 1.51 -21.46
N TYR A 22 -2.58 1.08 -20.59
CA TYR A 22 -2.75 -0.34 -20.22
C TYR A 22 -4.20 -0.61 -19.78
N GLU A 23 -4.68 -1.83 -20.02
CA GLU A 23 -6.02 -2.24 -19.60
C GLU A 23 -6.00 -2.73 -18.14
N THR A 24 -6.81 -2.11 -17.28
CA THR A 24 -7.00 -2.59 -15.90
C THR A 24 -8.15 -3.58 -15.85
N VAL A 25 -7.84 -4.87 -15.91
CA VAL A 25 -8.86 -5.95 -15.90
C VAL A 25 -9.46 -6.22 -14.51
N CYS A 26 -8.73 -5.87 -13.43
CA CYS A 26 -9.16 -6.15 -12.06
C CYS A 26 -8.39 -5.31 -11.03
N VAL A 27 -9.06 -4.92 -9.94
CA VAL A 27 -8.43 -4.38 -8.73
C VAL A 27 -8.65 -5.33 -7.56
N ALA A 28 -7.56 -5.92 -7.05
CA ALA A 28 -7.61 -6.70 -5.82
C ALA A 28 -7.37 -5.80 -4.60
N CYS A 29 -8.31 -5.79 -3.66
CA CYS A 29 -8.24 -5.02 -2.43
C CYS A 29 -7.99 -5.93 -1.22
N LEU A 30 -6.84 -5.76 -0.57
CA LEU A 30 -6.58 -6.30 0.75
C LEU A 30 -7.28 -5.44 1.80
N SER A 31 -7.77 -6.07 2.86
CA SER A 31 -8.27 -5.28 3.98
C SER A 31 -7.11 -4.46 4.57
N PRO A 32 -7.41 -3.23 4.98
CA PRO A 32 -6.42 -2.37 5.59
C PRO A 32 -5.91 -2.93 6.91
N TYR A 33 -4.67 -2.58 7.26
CA TYR A 33 -3.98 -3.13 8.43
C TYR A 33 -4.72 -2.95 9.77
N TRP A 34 -5.70 -2.02 9.85
CA TRP A 34 -6.60 -1.95 11.02
C TRP A 34 -7.56 -3.13 11.16
N ALA A 35 -7.85 -3.85 10.07
CA ALA A 35 -8.74 -5.00 10.01
C ALA A 35 -7.99 -6.35 10.03
N VAL A 36 -6.65 -6.36 9.86
CA VAL A 36 -5.82 -7.57 9.70
C VAL A 36 -4.86 -7.81 10.88
N ASP A 37 -5.11 -7.16 12.02
CA ASP A 37 -4.48 -7.38 13.33
C ASP A 37 -2.98 -7.06 13.51
N PHE A 38 -2.73 -6.13 14.43
CA PHE A 38 -1.59 -6.21 15.36
C PHE A 38 -1.83 -7.36 16.34
N ASN A 39 -1.64 -8.61 15.91
CA ASN A 39 -1.64 -9.79 16.79
C ASN A 39 -2.85 -9.90 17.77
N LEU A 40 -4.02 -9.40 17.39
CA LEU A 40 -5.27 -9.54 18.13
C LEU A 40 -6.02 -10.79 17.66
N ARG A 41 -5.31 -11.90 17.46
CA ARG A 41 -5.84 -13.23 17.08
C ARG A 41 -6.87 -13.82 18.07
N GLY A 42 -7.40 -13.02 18.99
CA GLY A 42 -8.54 -13.33 19.84
C GLY A 42 -9.36 -12.10 20.28
N ALA A 43 -9.06 -10.88 19.81
CA ALA A 43 -9.74 -9.69 20.31
C ALA A 43 -10.99 -9.37 19.48
N ARG A 44 -12.12 -9.93 19.93
CA ARG A 44 -13.44 -9.55 19.43
C ARG A 44 -13.77 -8.15 19.95
N GLY A 45 -13.84 -7.14 19.07
CA GLY A 45 -14.41 -5.83 19.37
C GLY A 45 -13.57 -4.61 18.94
N LEU A 46 -14.21 -3.44 18.93
CA LEU A 46 -13.62 -2.17 18.47
C LEU A 46 -12.57 -1.59 19.45
N TRP A 47 -12.65 -1.94 20.73
CA TRP A 47 -11.85 -1.30 21.79
C TRP A 47 -10.33 -1.55 21.68
N PRO A 48 -9.83 -2.78 21.43
CA PRO A 48 -8.41 -3.01 21.20
C PRO A 48 -7.83 -2.22 20.01
N VAL A 49 -8.63 -2.05 18.95
CA VAL A 49 -8.27 -1.22 17.79
C VAL A 49 -8.17 0.24 18.18
N VAL A 50 -9.17 0.77 18.89
CA VAL A 50 -9.18 2.15 19.39
C VAL A 50 -8.01 2.40 20.33
N ARG A 51 -7.74 1.50 21.27
CA ARG A 51 -6.60 1.60 22.21
C ARG A 51 -5.27 1.61 21.48
N SER A 52 -5.08 0.74 20.49
CA SER A 52 -3.87 0.71 19.65
C SER A 52 -3.69 2.02 18.87
N ARG A 53 -4.77 2.57 18.30
CA ARG A 53 -4.74 3.84 17.57
C ARG A 53 -4.44 5.02 18.50
N LEU A 54 -5.04 5.05 19.69
CA LEU A 54 -4.74 6.05 20.72
C LEU A 54 -3.26 5.99 21.12
N ALA A 55 -2.72 4.80 21.33
CA ALA A 55 -1.30 4.62 21.65
C ALA A 55 -0.39 5.10 20.51
N TYR A 56 -0.70 4.73 19.26
CA TYR A 56 0.11 5.06 18.09
C TYR A 56 -0.06 6.52 17.67
N TYR A 57 -1.26 6.90 17.23
CA TYR A 57 -1.55 8.21 16.65
C TYR A 57 -1.83 9.31 17.68
N GLY A 58 -2.21 8.95 18.91
CA GLY A 58 -2.71 9.91 19.91
C GLY A 58 -4.20 10.26 19.71
N PRO A 59 -4.81 11.00 20.66
CA PRO A 59 -6.26 11.24 20.68
C PRO A 59 -6.81 11.95 19.45
N ALA A 60 -6.26 13.12 19.11
CA ALA A 60 -6.76 13.95 18.00
C ALA A 60 -6.69 13.22 16.65
N ALA A 61 -5.57 12.53 16.39
CA ALA A 61 -5.39 11.78 15.16
C ALA A 61 -6.28 10.54 15.13
N THR A 62 -6.44 9.84 16.26
CA THR A 62 -7.37 8.69 16.36
C THR A 62 -8.80 9.09 16.04
N VAL A 63 -9.28 10.24 16.57
CA VAL A 63 -10.62 10.76 16.26
C VAL A 63 -10.75 11.05 14.77
N ARG A 64 -9.78 11.75 14.16
CA ARG A 64 -9.82 12.03 12.71
C ARG A 64 -9.82 10.76 11.86
N PHE A 65 -9.01 9.76 12.22
CA PHE A 65 -9.03 8.45 11.55
C PHE A 65 -10.38 7.75 11.71
N ALA A 66 -10.99 7.80 12.90
CA ALA A 66 -12.32 7.23 13.14
C ALA A 66 -13.40 7.93 12.29
N CYS A 67 -13.37 9.26 12.20
CA CYS A 67 -14.30 10.01 11.34
C CYS A 67 -14.13 9.66 9.86
N ASN A 68 -12.89 9.55 9.37
CA ASN A 68 -12.64 9.17 7.98
C ASN A 68 -13.07 7.71 7.70
N ALA A 69 -12.82 6.80 8.65
CA ALA A 69 -13.26 5.41 8.55
C ALA A 69 -14.80 5.32 8.54
N ALA A 70 -15.49 6.07 9.41
CA ALA A 70 -16.93 6.17 9.41
C ALA A 70 -17.46 6.71 8.08
N GLY A 71 -16.83 7.76 7.53
CA GLY A 71 -17.14 8.28 6.19
C GLY A 71 -16.95 7.24 5.08
N THR A 72 -15.92 6.41 5.17
CA THR A 72 -15.67 5.29 4.23
C THR A 72 -16.75 4.22 4.35
N VAL A 73 -17.15 3.84 5.57
CA VAL A 73 -18.22 2.86 5.82
C VAL A 73 -19.56 3.38 5.30
N LEU A 74 -19.91 4.63 5.62
CA LEU A 74 -21.12 5.31 5.13
C LEU A 74 -21.12 5.41 3.60
N GLY A 75 -19.98 5.76 2.99
CA GLY A 75 -19.82 5.74 1.54
C GLY A 75 -20.02 4.34 0.95
N GLY A 76 -19.41 3.31 1.56
CA GLY A 76 -19.61 1.92 1.13
C GLY A 76 -21.08 1.47 1.20
N LEU A 77 -21.81 1.90 2.22
CA LEU A 77 -23.25 1.63 2.36
C LEU A 77 -24.05 2.35 1.27
N ARG A 78 -23.78 3.64 1.01
CA ARG A 78 -24.41 4.42 -0.07
C ARG A 78 -24.14 3.83 -1.44
N PHE A 79 -22.91 3.36 -1.67
CA PHE A 79 -22.52 2.64 -2.87
C PHE A 79 -23.34 1.36 -3.07
N ARG A 80 -23.50 0.53 -2.01
CA ARG A 80 -24.34 -0.67 -2.06
C ARG A 80 -25.81 -0.37 -2.35
N MET A 81 -26.28 0.82 -1.98
CA MET A 81 -27.65 1.28 -2.23
C MET A 81 -27.80 1.99 -3.59
N GLY A 82 -26.76 2.06 -4.43
CA GLY A 82 -26.83 2.74 -5.73
C GLY A 82 -26.94 4.27 -5.65
N LEU A 83 -26.77 4.86 -4.46
CA LEU A 83 -26.95 6.30 -4.20
C LEU A 83 -25.66 7.13 -4.43
N GLY A 84 -24.71 6.56 -5.16
CA GLY A 84 -23.40 7.15 -5.45
C GLY A 84 -22.42 7.22 -4.26
N GLY A 85 -21.13 7.07 -4.59
CA GLY A 85 -19.95 7.51 -3.83
C GLY A 85 -19.41 6.62 -2.70
N ALA A 86 -18.10 6.32 -2.78
CA ALA A 86 -17.18 6.56 -1.66
C ALA A 86 -15.90 7.19 -2.23
N PRO A 87 -15.60 8.49 -2.01
CA PRO A 87 -14.47 9.17 -2.66
C PRO A 87 -13.09 8.82 -2.06
N GLY A 88 -12.95 7.66 -1.40
CA GLY A 88 -11.79 7.35 -0.57
C GLY A 88 -11.16 5.96 -0.73
N SER A 89 -11.69 5.07 -1.57
CA SER A 89 -11.20 3.68 -1.67
C SER A 89 -10.80 3.28 -3.09
N ALA A 90 -9.83 2.37 -3.19
CA ALA A 90 -9.41 1.82 -4.47
C ALA A 90 -10.53 0.97 -5.10
N ALA A 91 -11.32 0.26 -4.28
CA ALA A 91 -12.48 -0.48 -4.76
C ALA A 91 -13.56 0.43 -5.35
N ALA A 92 -13.83 1.59 -4.74
CA ALA A 92 -14.83 2.52 -5.25
C ALA A 92 -14.37 3.13 -6.58
N ALA A 93 -13.07 3.46 -6.70
CA ALA A 93 -12.50 3.93 -7.96
C ALA A 93 -12.63 2.87 -9.07
N ALA A 94 -12.31 1.60 -8.79
CA ALA A 94 -12.47 0.51 -9.75
C ALA A 94 -13.93 0.33 -10.19
N HIS A 95 -14.87 0.30 -9.25
CA HIS A 95 -16.28 0.14 -9.57
C HIS A 95 -16.86 1.29 -10.40
N ALA A 96 -16.40 2.53 -10.18
CA ALA A 96 -16.85 3.69 -10.96
C ALA A 96 -16.53 3.52 -12.45
N GLU A 97 -15.49 2.77 -12.77
CA GLU A 97 -15.04 2.46 -14.13
C GLU A 97 -15.53 1.08 -14.61
N GLY A 98 -16.44 0.44 -13.87
CA GLY A 98 -16.96 -0.89 -14.20
C GLY A 98 -15.96 -2.04 -14.02
N ILE A 99 -14.85 -1.82 -13.31
CA ILE A 99 -13.78 -2.81 -13.15
C ILE A 99 -14.09 -3.74 -11.97
N ARG A 100 -13.84 -5.03 -12.19
CA ARG A 100 -14.02 -6.07 -11.18
C ARG A 100 -13.11 -5.85 -9.98
N VAL A 101 -13.69 -5.97 -8.79
CA VAL A 101 -12.93 -5.95 -7.52
C VAL A 101 -12.87 -7.35 -6.90
N LEU A 102 -11.65 -7.82 -6.62
CA LEU A 102 -11.42 -9.07 -5.90
C LEU A 102 -10.97 -8.80 -4.47
N ARG A 103 -11.31 -9.70 -3.54
CA ARG A 103 -10.86 -9.65 -2.14
C ARG A 103 -10.44 -11.07 -1.70
N PRO A 104 -9.17 -11.31 -1.38
CA PRO A 104 -8.75 -12.60 -0.86
C PRO A 104 -9.34 -12.87 0.52
N ARG A 105 -9.58 -14.15 0.82
CA ARG A 105 -10.08 -14.57 2.14
C ARG A 105 -9.04 -14.23 3.21
N GLY A 106 -9.50 -13.66 4.33
CA GLY A 106 -8.61 -13.32 5.45
C GLY A 106 -7.56 -12.26 5.12
N SER A 107 -7.65 -11.58 3.97
CA SER A 107 -6.59 -10.70 3.44
C SER A 107 -5.25 -11.39 3.19
N ASP A 108 -5.26 -12.70 2.94
CA ASP A 108 -4.06 -13.46 2.58
C ASP A 108 -3.85 -13.47 1.07
N LEU A 109 -2.73 -12.91 0.59
CA LEU A 109 -2.43 -12.95 -0.85
C LEU A 109 -2.21 -14.36 -1.39
N ASN A 110 -1.85 -15.31 -0.54
CA ASN A 110 -1.57 -16.69 -0.94
C ASN A 110 -2.83 -17.57 -0.86
N ASP A 111 -4.00 -16.97 -0.60
CA ASP A 111 -5.29 -17.69 -0.62
C ASP A 111 -5.50 -18.42 -1.94
N VAL A 112 -5.80 -19.72 -1.87
CA VAL A 112 -5.93 -20.58 -3.06
C VAL A 112 -7.09 -20.13 -3.94
N GLY A 113 -8.22 -19.72 -3.36
CA GLY A 113 -9.38 -19.25 -4.12
C GLY A 113 -9.11 -17.93 -4.84
N PHE A 114 -8.37 -17.03 -4.18
CA PHE A 114 -7.90 -15.80 -4.81
C PHE A 114 -6.94 -16.07 -5.97
N ARG A 115 -5.97 -16.97 -5.80
CA ARG A 115 -5.05 -17.37 -6.88
C ARG A 115 -5.81 -17.95 -8.07
N ALA A 116 -6.73 -18.87 -7.85
CA ALA A 116 -7.58 -19.44 -8.92
C ALA A 116 -8.36 -18.34 -9.68
N SER A 117 -8.83 -17.30 -8.97
CA SER A 117 -9.49 -16.17 -9.63
C SER A 117 -8.54 -15.36 -10.52
N LEU A 118 -7.27 -15.20 -10.11
CA LEU A 118 -6.24 -14.53 -10.91
C LEU A 118 -5.79 -15.38 -12.12
N GLU A 119 -5.71 -16.71 -11.96
CA GLU A 119 -5.38 -17.64 -13.05
C GLU A 119 -6.40 -17.55 -14.19
N VAL A 120 -7.69 -17.42 -13.86
CA VAL A 120 -8.76 -17.23 -14.87
C VAL A 120 -8.62 -15.88 -15.58
N LEU A 121 -8.21 -14.83 -14.87
CA LEU A 121 -8.03 -13.49 -15.44
C LEU A 121 -6.79 -13.38 -16.35
N ARG A 122 -5.80 -14.26 -16.19
CA ARG A 122 -4.54 -14.29 -16.97
C ARG A 122 -3.87 -12.90 -17.10
N PRO A 123 -3.59 -12.21 -15.98
CA PRO A 123 -2.99 -10.88 -16.05
C PRO A 123 -1.60 -10.93 -16.72
N ASP A 124 -1.26 -9.92 -17.51
CA ASP A 124 0.11 -9.78 -17.98
C ASP A 124 1.06 -9.34 -16.85
N LEU A 125 0.61 -8.44 -15.98
CA LEU A 125 1.41 -7.83 -14.92
C LEU A 125 0.55 -7.63 -13.67
N LEU A 126 1.13 -7.83 -12.48
CA LEU A 126 0.49 -7.43 -11.22
C LEU A 126 1.25 -6.26 -10.59
N VAL A 127 0.57 -5.14 -10.35
CA VAL A 127 1.12 -4.02 -9.57
C VAL A 127 0.58 -4.09 -8.14
N CYS A 128 1.50 -4.27 -7.19
CA CYS A 128 1.23 -4.54 -5.79
C CYS A 128 1.62 -3.35 -4.91
N ALA A 129 0.89 -3.09 -3.83
CA ALA A 129 1.32 -2.16 -2.78
C ALA A 129 0.87 -2.70 -1.43
N PHE A 130 1.67 -3.61 -0.86
CA PHE A 130 1.42 -4.27 0.42
C PHE A 130 2.72 -4.86 1.00
N SER A 131 2.70 -5.19 2.29
CA SER A 131 3.87 -5.74 3.02
C SER A 131 3.64 -7.18 3.52
N GLN A 132 3.29 -8.09 2.60
CA GLN A 132 3.09 -9.52 2.83
C GLN A 132 4.03 -10.33 1.91
N LYS A 133 4.48 -11.49 2.37
CA LYS A 133 5.34 -12.38 1.58
C LYS A 133 4.52 -13.14 0.54
N ALA A 134 4.88 -13.02 -0.73
CA ALA A 134 4.30 -13.80 -1.81
C ALA A 134 5.04 -15.13 -1.97
N ASP A 135 4.30 -16.22 -2.04
CA ASP A 135 4.87 -17.51 -2.40
C ASP A 135 5.20 -17.58 -3.90
N LYS A 136 5.99 -18.59 -4.29
CA LYS A 136 6.38 -18.78 -5.70
C LYS A 136 5.18 -18.95 -6.61
N ALA A 137 4.12 -19.61 -6.14
CA ALA A 137 2.93 -19.87 -6.93
C ALA A 137 2.16 -18.57 -7.24
N PHE A 138 2.14 -17.61 -6.32
CA PHE A 138 1.60 -16.27 -6.58
C PHE A 138 2.47 -15.48 -7.56
N LEU A 139 3.80 -15.52 -7.40
CA LEU A 139 4.74 -14.72 -8.20
C LEU A 139 4.74 -15.08 -9.69
N VAL A 140 4.35 -16.31 -10.03
CA VAL A 140 4.30 -16.80 -11.43
C VAL A 140 2.93 -16.67 -12.09
N LEU A 141 1.92 -16.14 -11.39
CA LEU A 141 0.58 -15.95 -11.93
C LEU A 141 0.55 -15.02 -13.16
N PRO A 142 1.12 -13.81 -13.09
CA PRO A 142 1.16 -12.93 -14.25
C PRO A 142 2.29 -13.30 -15.23
N ARG A 143 2.02 -13.15 -16.53
CA ARG A 143 2.96 -13.51 -17.62
C ARG A 143 4.32 -12.79 -17.51
N LEU A 144 4.32 -11.52 -17.10
CA LEU A 144 5.52 -10.68 -16.96
C LEU A 144 6.06 -10.66 -15.52
N GLY A 145 5.24 -10.99 -14.53
CA GLY A 145 5.62 -10.97 -13.11
C GLY A 145 4.87 -9.93 -12.28
N CYS A 146 5.34 -9.75 -11.05
CA CYS A 146 4.72 -8.86 -10.06
C CYS A 146 5.67 -7.70 -9.74
N LEU A 147 5.16 -6.47 -9.83
CA LEU A 147 5.79 -5.25 -9.32
C LEU A 147 5.25 -4.94 -7.94
N ASN A 148 6.09 -4.41 -7.05
CA ASN A 148 5.67 -3.82 -5.79
C ASN A 148 6.05 -2.34 -5.73
N VAL A 149 5.09 -1.52 -5.30
CA VAL A 149 5.22 -0.10 -5.04
C VAL A 149 5.55 0.08 -3.56
N HIS A 150 6.78 0.49 -3.28
CA HIS A 150 7.28 0.69 -1.92
C HIS A 150 7.60 2.15 -1.67
N PHE A 151 7.10 2.71 -0.56
CA PHE A 151 7.20 4.15 -0.26
C PHE A 151 8.50 4.49 0.47
N SER A 152 9.64 4.06 -0.09
CA SER A 152 10.98 4.47 0.32
C SER A 152 11.93 4.56 -0.89
N MET A 153 13.16 5.03 -0.64
CA MET A 153 14.29 4.87 -1.56
C MET A 153 14.98 3.53 -1.28
N LEU A 154 14.62 2.47 -1.99
CA LEU A 154 15.20 1.14 -1.79
C LEU A 154 16.72 1.17 -2.08
N PRO A 155 17.56 0.45 -1.30
CA PRO A 155 17.26 -0.56 -0.27
C PRO A 155 16.88 -0.02 1.13
N GLN A 156 16.73 1.28 1.30
CA GLN A 156 16.49 1.86 2.62
C GLN A 156 15.06 1.57 3.09
N HIS A 157 14.91 1.26 4.38
CA HIS A 157 13.60 1.10 5.03
C HIS A 157 12.68 0.08 4.34
N ARG A 158 13.21 -1.11 4.00
CA ARG A 158 12.39 -2.24 3.52
C ARG A 158 11.40 -2.67 4.59
N GLY A 159 10.25 -3.22 4.22
CA GLY A 159 9.27 -3.73 5.15
C GLY A 159 8.10 -2.78 5.36
N ARG A 160 7.77 -2.51 6.63
CA ARG A 160 6.51 -1.85 7.01
C ARG A 160 6.73 -0.41 7.45
N GLU A 161 5.75 0.45 7.18
CA GLU A 161 5.76 1.87 7.57
C GLU A 161 7.04 2.65 7.15
N PRO A 162 7.48 2.54 5.88
CA PRO A 162 8.78 3.09 5.45
C PRO A 162 8.91 4.60 5.66
N LEU A 163 7.85 5.37 5.39
CA LEU A 163 7.85 6.83 5.56
C LEU A 163 8.00 7.25 7.02
N PHE A 164 7.36 6.52 7.94
CA PHE A 164 7.53 6.74 9.38
C PHE A 164 9.00 6.53 9.78
N HIS A 165 9.60 5.42 9.35
CA HIS A 165 10.99 5.09 9.67
C HIS A 165 12.00 6.05 9.02
N ALA A 166 11.74 6.52 7.80
CA ALA A 166 12.55 7.54 7.14
C ALA A 166 12.55 8.85 7.95
N MET A 167 11.36 9.32 8.35
CA MET A 167 11.23 10.51 9.20
C MET A 167 11.91 10.31 10.57
N LEU A 168 11.70 9.15 11.21
CA LEU A 168 12.28 8.83 12.50
C LEU A 168 13.81 8.76 12.44
N ALA A 169 14.38 8.27 11.34
CA ALA A 169 15.82 8.21 11.12
C ALA A 169 16.41 9.55 10.67
N GLY A 170 15.58 10.50 10.23
CA GLY A 170 16.03 11.73 9.58
C GLY A 170 16.68 11.46 8.22
N ARG A 171 16.21 10.44 7.49
CA ARG A 171 16.67 10.09 6.14
C ARG A 171 15.68 10.54 5.08
N GLY A 172 16.15 10.61 3.83
CA GLY A 172 15.32 10.92 2.67
C GLY A 172 14.21 9.89 2.48
N ALA A 173 13.07 10.35 1.97
CA ALA A 173 11.96 9.50 1.55
C ALA A 173 11.92 9.40 0.02
N GLY A 174 11.04 8.57 -0.50
CA GLY A 174 10.85 8.41 -1.94
C GLY A 174 9.79 7.37 -2.24
N VAL A 175 9.62 7.06 -3.52
CA VAL A 175 8.81 5.93 -3.98
C VAL A 175 9.67 5.11 -4.92
N SER A 176 9.74 3.81 -4.65
CA SER A 176 10.42 2.81 -5.48
C SER A 176 9.40 1.83 -6.02
N VAL A 177 9.57 1.41 -7.27
CA VAL A 177 8.84 0.28 -7.87
C VAL A 177 9.85 -0.74 -8.30
N HIS A 178 9.67 -1.97 -7.81
CA HIS A 178 10.63 -3.05 -7.98
C HIS A 178 9.94 -4.37 -8.29
N TRP A 179 10.66 -5.30 -8.90
CA TRP A 179 10.19 -6.68 -9.07
C TRP A 179 10.04 -7.36 -7.71
N MET A 180 8.97 -8.13 -7.52
CA MET A 180 8.80 -8.94 -6.32
C MET A 180 9.66 -10.20 -6.40
N THR A 181 10.29 -10.56 -5.29
CA THR A 181 10.89 -11.88 -5.04
C THR A 181 10.22 -12.51 -3.81
N PRO A 182 10.53 -13.78 -3.44
CA PRO A 182 10.04 -14.34 -2.19
C PRO A 182 10.46 -13.54 -0.94
N GLU A 183 11.55 -12.77 -1.04
CA GLU A 183 12.03 -11.86 -0.02
C GLU A 183 11.35 -10.49 -0.11
N LEU A 184 10.91 -9.96 1.04
CA LEU A 184 10.22 -8.67 1.11
C LEU A 184 11.10 -7.53 0.58
N ASP A 185 10.62 -6.79 -0.40
CA ASP A 185 11.26 -5.56 -0.91
C ASP A 185 12.73 -5.75 -1.33
N ALA A 186 13.06 -6.93 -1.87
CA ALA A 186 14.45 -7.33 -2.18
C ALA A 186 14.79 -7.37 -3.68
N GLY A 187 13.79 -7.29 -4.55
CA GLY A 187 14.03 -7.41 -6.00
C GLY A 187 14.53 -6.14 -6.65
N LEU A 188 14.86 -6.26 -7.94
CA LEU A 188 15.42 -5.18 -8.75
C LEU A 188 14.47 -4.00 -8.83
N VAL A 189 14.98 -2.80 -8.51
CA VAL A 189 14.26 -1.54 -8.66
C VAL A 189 14.22 -1.13 -10.13
N LEU A 190 13.02 -0.98 -10.70
CA LEU A 190 12.80 -0.52 -12.08
C LEU A 190 12.81 0.99 -12.20
N PHE A 191 12.20 1.64 -11.21
CA PHE A 191 12.08 3.08 -11.14
C PHE A 191 12.01 3.50 -9.68
N GLN A 192 12.70 4.58 -9.33
CA GLN A 192 12.54 5.23 -8.05
C GLN A 192 12.75 6.72 -8.22
N ASP A 193 12.07 7.50 -7.38
CA ASP A 193 12.17 8.95 -7.40
C ASP A 193 12.22 9.44 -5.95
N PRO A 194 13.19 10.30 -5.57
CA PRO A 194 13.25 10.84 -4.23
C PRO A 194 12.09 11.78 -3.95
N LEU A 195 11.74 11.88 -2.67
CA LEU A 195 10.76 12.81 -2.15
C LEU A 195 11.46 13.78 -1.21
N GLU A 196 11.30 15.09 -1.48
CA GLU A 196 11.81 16.13 -0.60
C GLU A 196 11.15 16.06 0.78
N THR A 197 11.96 15.98 1.83
CA THR A 197 11.49 15.85 3.22
C THR A 197 11.83 17.07 4.08
N ALA A 198 12.61 18.03 3.57
CA ALA A 198 13.03 19.20 4.33
C ALA A 198 11.84 19.95 4.93
N GLY A 199 11.90 20.18 6.24
CA GLY A 199 10.88 20.90 7.00
C GLY A 199 9.55 20.17 7.19
N CYS A 200 9.34 18.99 6.58
CA CYS A 200 8.12 18.23 6.76
C CYS A 200 8.11 17.53 8.14
N ARG A 201 7.30 18.05 9.06
CA ARG A 201 7.11 17.46 10.40
C ARG A 201 5.84 16.63 10.53
N SER A 202 5.11 16.39 9.43
CA SER A 202 3.81 15.68 9.43
C SER A 202 3.89 14.43 8.56
N LEU A 203 3.69 13.26 9.16
CA LEU A 203 3.62 11.99 8.43
C LEU A 203 2.48 12.00 7.42
N HIS A 204 1.30 12.51 7.78
CA HIS A 204 0.17 12.66 6.87
C HIS A 204 0.54 13.47 5.63
N ARG A 205 1.19 14.63 5.78
CA ARG A 205 1.63 15.43 4.64
C ARG A 205 2.65 14.70 3.79
N LEU A 206 3.59 13.99 4.41
CA LEU A 206 4.58 13.19 3.69
C LEU A 206 3.93 12.06 2.89
N ILE A 207 2.94 11.34 3.46
CA ILE A 207 2.17 10.31 2.76
C ILE A 207 1.43 10.90 1.56
N LEU A 208 0.78 12.06 1.71
CA LEU A 208 0.10 12.73 0.60
C LEU A 208 1.07 13.10 -0.53
N ALA A 209 2.25 13.63 -0.17
CA ALA A 209 3.28 13.96 -1.14
C ALA A 209 3.82 12.71 -1.85
N ALA A 210 4.01 11.61 -1.12
CA ALA A 210 4.42 10.34 -1.69
C ALA A 210 3.35 9.70 -2.59
N CYS A 211 2.06 9.83 -2.26
CA CYS A 211 0.96 9.42 -3.14
C CYS A 211 0.97 10.23 -4.45
N ASN A 212 1.25 11.54 -4.38
CA ASN A 212 1.38 12.35 -5.59
C ASN A 212 2.58 11.92 -6.44
N LEU A 213 3.72 11.59 -5.81
CA LEU A 213 4.90 11.06 -6.47
C LEU A 213 4.61 9.72 -7.18
N ALA A 214 3.86 8.84 -6.52
CA ALA A 214 3.48 7.53 -7.07
C ALA A 214 2.70 7.61 -8.40
N LYS A 215 1.92 8.69 -8.62
CA LYS A 215 1.19 8.92 -9.89
C LYS A 215 2.09 9.02 -11.12
N ARG A 216 3.37 9.38 -10.93
CA ARG A 216 4.39 9.44 -11.98
C ARG A 216 5.28 8.19 -11.97
N VAL A 217 5.70 7.75 -10.79
CA VAL A 217 6.65 6.66 -10.63
C VAL A 217 6.07 5.32 -11.09
N VAL A 218 4.81 5.03 -10.75
CA VAL A 218 4.19 3.73 -11.07
C VAL A 218 4.02 3.53 -12.58
N PRO A 219 3.45 4.47 -13.36
CA PRO A 219 3.34 4.33 -14.81
C PRO A 219 4.69 4.15 -15.50
N ALA A 220 5.69 4.96 -15.14
CA ALA A 220 7.03 4.85 -15.71
C ALA A 220 7.67 3.49 -15.44
N ALA A 221 7.40 2.89 -14.27
CA ALA A 221 7.86 1.53 -13.96
C ALA A 221 7.10 0.46 -14.75
N VAL A 222 5.79 0.62 -14.94
CA VAL A 222 4.96 -0.29 -15.75
C VAL A 222 5.42 -0.27 -17.21
N GLU A 223 5.64 0.91 -17.79
CA GLU A 223 6.19 1.05 -19.15
C GLU A 223 7.53 0.33 -19.30
N LYS A 224 8.46 0.55 -18.36
CA LYS A 224 9.75 -0.17 -18.33
C LYS A 224 9.60 -1.68 -18.23
N ALA A 225 8.69 -2.16 -17.37
CA ALA A 225 8.41 -3.58 -17.20
C ALA A 225 7.84 -4.22 -18.47
N CYS A 226 6.99 -3.49 -19.19
CA CYS A 226 6.44 -3.95 -20.47
C CYS A 226 7.47 -3.93 -21.60
N ALA A 227 8.38 -2.94 -21.61
CA ALA A 227 9.38 -2.77 -22.65
C ALA A 227 10.57 -3.74 -22.54
N SER A 228 11.00 -4.08 -21.32
CA SER A 228 12.15 -4.97 -21.10
C SER A 228 11.70 -6.32 -20.59
N LYS A 229 11.68 -7.31 -21.48
CA LYS A 229 11.40 -8.73 -21.15
C LYS A 229 12.56 -9.45 -20.45
N ALA A 230 13.59 -8.73 -20.02
CA ALA A 230 14.83 -9.32 -19.54
C ALA A 230 14.91 -9.31 -18.01
N ALA A 231 14.89 -10.52 -17.47
CA ALA A 231 15.32 -10.88 -16.14
C ALA A 231 16.76 -10.41 -15.89
N GLU A 232 16.95 -9.17 -15.46
CA GLU A 232 18.06 -8.90 -14.57
C GLU A 232 17.62 -9.28 -13.16
N VAL A 233 18.12 -10.43 -12.71
CA VAL A 233 18.15 -10.74 -11.27
C VAL A 233 19.14 -9.77 -10.66
N ASN A 234 18.64 -8.63 -10.23
CA ASN A 234 19.41 -7.69 -9.43
C ASN A 234 18.79 -7.65 -8.04
N THR A 235 19.61 -7.98 -7.04
CA THR A 235 19.18 -7.92 -5.65
C THR A 235 19.35 -6.51 -5.16
N CYS A 236 18.33 -6.00 -4.46
CA CYS A 236 18.47 -4.80 -3.67
C CYS A 236 19.31 -5.16 -2.45
N PRO A 237 20.56 -4.67 -2.30
CA PRO A 237 21.45 -5.11 -1.23
C PRO A 237 20.76 -4.93 0.11
N ALA A 238 20.64 -6.02 0.87
CA ALA A 238 19.79 -6.06 2.05
C ALA A 238 20.40 -5.25 3.20
N THR A 239 20.06 -3.97 3.31
CA THR A 239 20.67 -3.08 4.32
C THR A 239 19.80 -2.84 5.56
N SER A 240 18.46 -2.87 5.46
CA SER A 240 17.58 -2.74 6.64
C SER A 240 16.15 -3.20 6.37
N LEU A 241 15.69 -4.22 7.11
CA LEU A 241 14.28 -4.63 7.16
C LEU A 241 13.65 -4.08 8.44
N VAL A 242 12.71 -3.15 8.30
CA VAL A 242 11.98 -2.55 9.42
C VAL A 242 10.61 -3.20 9.60
N GLY A 243 10.27 -3.44 10.87
CA GLY A 243 8.97 -3.96 11.27
C GLY A 243 7.96 -2.85 11.51
N TRP A 244 6.85 -3.22 12.14
CA TRP A 244 5.91 -2.25 12.68
C TRP A 244 6.60 -1.34 13.70
N PRO A 245 6.30 -0.04 13.75
CA PRO A 245 6.82 0.83 14.79
C PRO A 245 6.36 0.38 16.18
N SER A 246 7.30 0.36 17.11
CA SER A 246 7.05 0.11 18.53
C SER A 246 6.54 1.38 19.24
N SER A 247 6.04 1.24 20.47
CA SER A 247 5.70 2.40 21.31
C SER A 247 6.89 3.34 21.55
N GLU A 248 8.09 2.78 21.65
CA GLU A 248 9.33 3.54 21.79
C GLU A 248 9.64 4.35 20.52
N ASP A 249 9.43 3.75 19.34
CA ASP A 249 9.57 4.48 18.07
C ASP A 249 8.63 5.68 18.00
N VAL A 250 7.38 5.50 18.43
CA VAL A 250 6.38 6.57 18.48
C VAL A 250 6.79 7.67 19.46
N TYR A 251 7.32 7.30 20.63
CA TYR A 251 7.83 8.26 21.59
C TYR A 251 8.97 9.09 20.99
N ARG A 252 10.00 8.43 20.43
CA ARG A 252 11.12 9.09 19.75
C ARG A 252 10.68 9.98 18.60
N PHE A 253 9.69 9.53 17.82
CA PHE A 253 9.09 10.30 16.73
C PHE A 253 8.52 11.64 17.24
N LYS A 254 7.71 11.59 18.30
CA LYS A 254 7.13 12.79 18.94
C LYS A 254 8.19 13.66 19.62
N ALA A 255 9.20 13.06 20.27
CA ALA A 255 10.29 13.78 20.94
C ALA A 255 11.14 14.60 19.95
N ARG A 256 11.25 14.16 18.68
CA ARG A 256 11.85 14.93 17.58
C ARG A 256 10.93 16.06 17.06
N GLY A 257 9.77 16.26 17.68
CA GLY A 257 8.72 17.19 17.25
C GLY A 257 8.08 16.83 15.93
N LEU A 258 8.09 15.54 15.56
CA LEU A 258 7.35 15.01 14.42
C LEU A 258 5.92 14.69 14.85
N ARG A 259 4.98 14.78 13.91
CA ARG A 259 3.55 14.62 14.12
C ARG A 259 2.98 13.65 13.10
N PHE A 260 1.94 12.91 13.50
CA PHE A 260 1.24 12.03 12.57
C PHE A 260 0.38 12.82 11.58
N ILE A 261 -0.12 13.99 11.99
CA ILE A 261 -1.00 14.88 11.22
C ILE A 261 -0.38 16.27 11.15
#